data_AF-A0A1H8KTZ1-F1
#
_entry.id   AF-A0A1H8KTZ1-F1
#
_cell.length_a   1.000
_cell.length_b   1.000
_cell.length_c   1.000
_cell.angle_alpha   90.00
_cell.angle_beta   90.00
_cell.angle_gamma   90.00
#
_symmetry.space_group_name_H-M   'P 1'
#
loop_
_entity.id
_entity.type
_entity.pdbx_description
1 polymer ?
#
loop_
_entity_poly.entity_id
_entity_poly.type
_entity_poly.pdbx_seq_one_letter_code
_entity_poly.pdbx_strand_id
1 'polypeptide(L)'
;MATRLGFGGDQVTRQEFDTSRGPSHNLLVQMPGQSDDFIVVGAHFDTAGSFEDLQGVDDNGSGAAVLTELAAHMSGLETDTGLVFAGFGAEEIGLLGSRHYVETMTGAERGNIAGMINIDSLITGDFMYAHAGTNHLDNPDLKSFWTRIHAIADELDIELKSNPGLNPHYPADTGCCSDAAPFQDLDIPILWLEATNWELGDLDGYQQTDNPAIPGGMTWHDPELDRWDVLTAAFGEDRIPDRLHDYALLLTRLLVEETGADLIASAADAARGAALMGDLVIRQQNELADRMAQGARARLAQPGEIGRLTPTIAVQGLALPRDSSTFATDGGSALSVFAGGFYQLDENLSFGATITSQHSGDDPEAGGDMEARGVGIGLDMAWQRDAVWAVASASFAKTGLSGTRSFAMTSGLGTEILRRDFDFDTDAYSLGARVEGGYDFTTPGGLRYGPVLGLDYNRTRVAGFGESGSDRRAMHFDEQDFESLELHLGGQVSQQLELSGRSVTLSARAAYVRELADGRADRITLTDSLGTQRELALVGADDSFGRIGLSAEMQLAPDASGWVFMDGRVGHDAGSQLAIGAGLGMRF
;
A
#
# COMPACT_ATOMS: atom_id res chain seq x y z
N MET A 1 -9.37 18.94 -26.11
CA MET A 1 -9.97 17.69 -25.64
C MET A 1 -9.09 16.46 -25.84
N ALA A 2 -8.99 15.87 -27.05
CA ALA A 2 -8.31 14.57 -27.27
C ALA A 2 -6.90 14.45 -26.65
N THR A 3 -6.02 15.45 -26.80
CA THR A 3 -4.68 15.43 -26.19
C THR A 3 -4.70 15.38 -24.66
N ARG A 4 -5.70 16.00 -24.03
CA ARG A 4 -5.85 16.04 -22.57
C ARG A 4 -6.46 14.75 -22.04
N LEU A 5 -7.45 14.19 -22.75
CA LEU A 5 -8.00 12.87 -22.44
C LEU A 5 -6.96 11.75 -22.56
N GLY A 6 -6.05 11.83 -23.53
CA GLY A 6 -4.95 10.86 -23.70
C GLY A 6 -3.73 11.11 -22.82
N PHE A 7 -3.89 11.79 -21.68
CA PHE A 7 -2.83 11.93 -20.70
C PHE A 7 -2.38 10.54 -20.19
N GLY A 8 -1.16 10.41 -19.65
CA GLY A 8 -0.67 9.12 -19.12
C GLY A 8 -0.36 8.04 -20.16
N GLY A 9 -0.66 8.30 -21.45
CA GLY A 9 -0.51 7.33 -22.53
C GLY A 9 -1.81 6.62 -22.91
N ASP A 10 -2.95 7.05 -22.37
CA ASP A 10 -4.25 6.46 -22.64
C ASP A 10 -4.67 6.60 -24.10
N GLN A 11 -5.27 5.53 -24.64
CA GLN A 11 -5.72 5.50 -26.02
C GLN A 11 -7.07 6.22 -26.17
N VAL A 12 -7.08 7.32 -26.92
CA VAL A 12 -8.30 8.03 -27.30
C VAL A 12 -8.87 7.46 -28.59
N THR A 13 -10.11 6.97 -28.54
CA THR A 13 -10.86 6.47 -29.70
C THR A 13 -11.92 7.48 -30.12
N ARG A 14 -12.10 7.66 -31.43
CA ARG A 14 -13.18 8.47 -32.00
C ARG A 14 -14.33 7.57 -32.44
N GLN A 15 -15.54 7.89 -31.98
CA GLN A 15 -16.77 7.27 -32.44
C GLN A 15 -17.52 8.29 -33.31
N GLU A 16 -17.45 8.11 -34.63
CA GLU A 16 -17.99 9.04 -35.63
C GLU A 16 -19.48 8.78 -35.89
N PHE A 17 -20.27 9.85 -36.06
CA PHE A 17 -21.69 9.78 -36.42
C PHE A 17 -22.14 11.03 -37.21
N ASP A 18 -23.25 10.92 -37.92
CA ASP A 18 -23.80 12.02 -38.72
C ASP A 18 -24.94 12.74 -37.99
N THR A 19 -24.94 14.08 -38.04
CA THR A 19 -26.02 14.93 -37.55
C THR A 19 -26.72 15.65 -38.70
N SER A 20 -27.83 16.32 -38.41
CA SER A 20 -28.50 17.21 -39.38
C SER A 20 -27.63 18.41 -39.82
N ARG A 21 -26.55 18.72 -39.09
CA ARG A 21 -25.62 19.82 -39.35
C ARG A 21 -24.26 19.37 -39.91
N GLY A 22 -24.06 18.07 -40.12
CA GLY A 22 -22.80 17.49 -40.60
C GLY A 22 -22.24 16.40 -39.68
N PRO A 23 -21.05 15.86 -39.98
CA PRO A 23 -20.42 14.83 -39.16
C PRO A 23 -20.03 15.37 -37.77
N SER A 24 -20.16 14.55 -36.75
CA SER A 24 -19.71 14.77 -35.38
C SER A 24 -19.07 13.49 -34.83
N HIS A 25 -18.51 13.57 -33.62
CA HIS A 25 -17.87 12.41 -33.00
C HIS A 25 -17.87 12.51 -31.48
N ASN A 26 -17.85 11.34 -30.83
CA ASN A 26 -17.46 11.22 -29.43
C ASN A 26 -15.96 10.92 -29.32
N LEU A 27 -15.36 11.35 -28.21
CA LEU A 27 -14.00 11.02 -27.81
C LEU A 27 -14.04 10.12 -26.58
N LEU A 28 -13.54 8.88 -26.72
CA LEU A 28 -13.64 7.86 -25.70
C LEU A 28 -12.25 7.45 -25.20
N VAL A 29 -12.08 7.38 -23.88
CA VAL A 29 -10.96 6.71 -23.22
C VAL A 29 -11.53 5.60 -22.37
N GLN A 30 -11.06 4.36 -22.59
CA GLN A 30 -11.49 3.19 -21.83
C GLN A 30 -10.34 2.73 -20.93
N MET A 31 -10.63 2.58 -19.65
CA MET A 31 -9.73 2.04 -18.64
C MET A 31 -10.40 0.76 -18.10
N PRO A 32 -9.97 -0.44 -18.52
CA PRO A 32 -10.60 -1.69 -18.11
C PRO A 32 -10.37 -1.96 -16.62
N GLY A 33 -11.38 -2.51 -15.94
CA GLY A 33 -11.27 -3.04 -14.58
C GLY A 33 -10.98 -4.55 -14.57
N GLN A 34 -10.97 -5.14 -13.37
CA GLN A 34 -10.89 -6.60 -13.20
C GLN A 34 -12.18 -7.32 -13.63
N SER A 35 -13.34 -6.66 -13.53
CA SER A 35 -14.61 -7.13 -14.10
C SER A 35 -14.85 -6.51 -15.48
N ASP A 36 -15.86 -7.01 -16.18
CA ASP A 36 -16.32 -6.40 -17.43
C ASP A 36 -17.24 -5.18 -17.18
N ASP A 37 -17.55 -4.86 -15.92
CA ASP A 37 -18.39 -3.73 -15.54
C ASP A 37 -17.62 -2.41 -15.63
N PHE A 38 -18.29 -1.31 -15.96
CA PHE A 38 -17.66 0.00 -16.03
C PHE A 38 -18.60 1.17 -15.74
N ILE A 39 -18.03 2.26 -15.23
CA ILE A 39 -18.73 3.54 -15.03
C ILE A 39 -18.43 4.45 -16.21
N VAL A 40 -19.46 5.04 -16.80
CA VAL A 40 -19.31 6.08 -17.81
C VAL A 40 -19.24 7.44 -17.11
N VAL A 41 -18.23 8.24 -17.43
CA VAL A 41 -18.10 9.62 -16.99
C VAL A 41 -18.11 10.49 -18.22
N GLY A 42 -19.05 11.41 -18.33
CA GLY A 42 -19.28 12.17 -19.54
C GLY A 42 -19.46 13.66 -19.32
N ALA A 43 -19.04 14.40 -20.33
CA ALA A 43 -19.32 15.82 -20.52
C ALA A 43 -19.36 16.08 -22.03
N HIS A 44 -20.26 16.95 -22.47
CA HIS A 44 -20.20 17.39 -23.86
C HIS A 44 -19.04 18.37 -24.07
N PHE A 45 -18.53 18.41 -25.30
CA PHE A 45 -17.44 19.32 -25.68
C PHE A 45 -17.80 20.22 -26.87
N ASP A 46 -19.05 20.14 -27.34
CA ASP A 46 -19.58 21.10 -28.30
C ASP A 46 -20.11 22.37 -27.62
N THR A 47 -20.59 23.31 -28.43
CA THR A 47 -21.21 24.55 -27.97
C THR A 47 -22.46 24.83 -28.78
N ALA A 48 -23.39 25.59 -28.21
CA ALA A 48 -24.67 25.85 -28.86
C ALA A 48 -24.55 26.69 -30.15
N GLY A 49 -25.40 26.34 -31.11
CA GLY A 49 -25.71 27.19 -32.26
C GLY A 49 -24.67 27.17 -33.39
N SER A 50 -24.47 28.33 -34.00
CA SER A 50 -23.48 28.57 -35.09
C SER A 50 -22.73 29.87 -34.82
N PHE A 51 -22.63 30.25 -33.54
CA PHE A 51 -22.00 31.47 -33.12
C PHE A 51 -20.48 31.29 -33.20
N GLU A 52 -19.81 32.01 -34.10
CA GLU A 52 -18.36 31.91 -34.27
C GLU A 52 -17.58 32.40 -33.04
N ASP A 53 -18.18 33.27 -32.22
CA ASP A 53 -17.54 33.92 -31.08
C ASP A 53 -17.96 33.35 -29.71
N LEU A 54 -18.81 32.32 -29.66
CA LEU A 54 -19.19 31.66 -28.39
C LEU A 54 -18.00 30.86 -27.86
N GLN A 55 -17.52 31.22 -26.67
CA GLN A 55 -16.38 30.54 -26.06
C GLN A 55 -16.78 29.25 -25.35
N GLY A 56 -18.01 29.18 -24.81
CA GLY A 56 -18.52 27.99 -24.11
C GLY A 56 -17.74 27.70 -22.83
N VAL A 57 -17.47 28.72 -22.02
CA VAL A 57 -16.61 28.58 -20.83
C VAL A 57 -17.35 27.84 -19.72
N ASP A 58 -18.60 28.21 -19.46
CA ASP A 58 -19.51 27.50 -18.56
C ASP A 58 -20.07 26.25 -19.25
N ASP A 59 -20.73 26.42 -20.40
CA ASP A 59 -21.42 25.36 -21.14
C ASP A 59 -20.72 25.02 -22.48
N ASN A 60 -19.94 23.93 -22.57
CA ASN A 60 -19.55 23.06 -21.45
C ASN A 60 -18.04 22.87 -21.37
N GLY A 61 -17.28 23.93 -21.65
CA GLY A 61 -15.83 23.97 -21.44
C GLY A 61 -15.44 23.63 -20.00
N SER A 62 -16.27 24.02 -19.03
CA SER A 62 -16.07 23.74 -17.61
C SER A 62 -16.16 22.23 -17.30
N GLY A 63 -17.22 21.55 -17.75
CA GLY A 63 -17.38 20.11 -17.56
C GLY A 63 -16.38 19.29 -18.37
N ALA A 64 -16.11 19.69 -19.62
CA ALA A 64 -15.08 19.06 -20.44
C ALA A 64 -13.68 19.18 -19.81
N ALA A 65 -13.36 20.29 -19.14
CA ALA A 65 -12.09 20.45 -18.42
C ALA A 65 -11.99 19.46 -17.26
N VAL A 66 -13.01 19.39 -16.40
CA VAL A 66 -13.06 18.44 -15.27
C VAL A 66 -12.98 17.00 -15.77
N LEU A 67 -13.69 16.64 -16.84
CA LEU A 67 -13.64 15.31 -17.44
C LEU A 67 -12.20 14.90 -17.79
N THR A 68 -11.42 15.81 -18.37
CA THR A 68 -10.02 15.51 -18.72
C THR A 68 -9.10 15.40 -17.52
N GLU A 69 -9.36 16.17 -16.46
CA GLU A 69 -8.60 16.09 -15.21
C GLU A 69 -8.86 14.76 -14.50
N LEU A 70 -10.12 14.30 -14.46
CA LEU A 70 -10.50 13.02 -13.89
C LEU A 70 -9.82 11.85 -14.63
N ALA A 71 -9.81 11.87 -15.97
CA ALA A 71 -9.10 10.87 -16.76
C ALA A 71 -7.60 10.81 -16.38
N ALA A 72 -6.96 11.98 -16.21
CA ALA A 72 -5.56 12.05 -15.81
C ALA A 72 -5.31 11.53 -14.38
N HIS A 73 -6.21 11.81 -13.43
CA HIS A 73 -6.09 11.29 -12.07
C HIS A 73 -6.29 9.76 -11.98
N MET A 74 -7.18 9.20 -12.80
CA MET A 74 -7.48 7.77 -12.80
C MET A 74 -6.49 6.94 -13.65
N SER A 75 -5.73 7.58 -14.54
CA SER A 75 -4.72 6.92 -15.39
C SER A 75 -3.73 6.09 -14.56
N GLY A 76 -3.64 4.80 -14.89
CA GLY A 76 -2.67 3.86 -14.30
C GLY A 76 -3.08 3.26 -12.95
N LEU A 77 -4.24 3.63 -12.41
CA LEU A 77 -4.79 2.98 -11.22
C LEU A 77 -5.40 1.62 -11.58
N GLU A 78 -5.21 0.62 -10.71
CA GLU A 78 -5.92 -0.64 -10.81
C GLU A 78 -7.32 -0.51 -10.22
N THR A 79 -8.33 -1.01 -10.93
CA THR A 79 -9.74 -0.94 -10.53
C THR A 79 -10.43 -2.30 -10.62
N ASP A 80 -11.46 -2.54 -9.80
CA ASP A 80 -12.36 -3.68 -10.00
C ASP A 80 -13.35 -3.37 -11.13
N THR A 81 -14.03 -2.22 -11.03
CA THR A 81 -14.94 -1.70 -12.06
C THR A 81 -14.17 -0.76 -12.98
N GLY A 82 -14.29 -0.95 -14.30
CA GLY A 82 -13.64 -0.09 -15.30
C GLY A 82 -14.22 1.32 -15.38
N LEU A 83 -13.57 2.16 -16.18
CA LEU A 83 -14.02 3.52 -16.46
C LEU A 83 -14.06 3.77 -17.97
N VAL A 84 -15.07 4.52 -18.40
CA VAL A 84 -15.11 5.11 -19.74
C VAL A 84 -15.30 6.61 -19.60
N PHE A 85 -14.26 7.37 -19.95
CA PHE A 85 -14.37 8.83 -20.08
C PHE A 85 -14.84 9.17 -21.49
N ALA A 86 -16.00 9.83 -21.59
CA ALA A 86 -16.67 10.14 -22.84
C ALA A 86 -16.87 11.64 -23.02
N GLY A 87 -16.08 12.24 -23.92
CA GLY A 87 -16.40 13.56 -24.47
C GLY A 87 -17.48 13.39 -25.53
N PHE A 88 -18.72 13.77 -25.22
CA PHE A 88 -19.83 13.67 -26.17
C PHE A 88 -19.86 14.87 -27.11
N GLY A 89 -20.17 14.62 -28.37
CA GLY A 89 -20.39 15.69 -29.36
C GLY A 89 -21.86 15.84 -29.71
N ALA A 90 -22.22 17.02 -30.22
CA ALA A 90 -23.57 17.34 -30.68
C ALA A 90 -24.65 17.12 -29.59
N GLU A 91 -24.32 17.44 -28.34
CA GLU A 91 -25.27 17.51 -27.23
C GLU A 91 -26.34 18.56 -27.55
N GLU A 92 -25.90 19.73 -27.99
CA GLU A 92 -26.73 20.94 -28.16
C GLU A 92 -27.73 20.85 -29.33
N ILE A 93 -27.60 19.78 -30.12
CA ILE A 93 -28.45 19.48 -31.28
C ILE A 93 -29.48 18.39 -30.92
N GLY A 94 -29.42 17.82 -29.71
CA GLY A 94 -30.40 16.86 -29.18
C GLY A 94 -29.79 15.60 -28.56
N LEU A 95 -28.68 15.73 -27.84
CA LEU A 95 -27.96 14.64 -27.16
C LEU A 95 -27.44 13.58 -28.13
N LEU A 96 -27.06 13.97 -29.35
CA LEU A 96 -26.85 13.01 -30.43
C LEU A 96 -25.64 12.10 -30.17
N GLY A 97 -24.59 12.63 -29.53
CA GLY A 97 -23.40 11.86 -29.16
C GLY A 97 -23.70 10.78 -28.12
N SER A 98 -24.31 11.15 -27.00
CA SER A 98 -24.67 10.21 -25.92
C SER A 98 -25.74 9.20 -26.35
N ARG A 99 -26.74 9.62 -27.17
CA ARG A 99 -27.70 8.70 -27.79
C ARG A 99 -27.00 7.68 -28.69
N HIS A 100 -26.12 8.16 -29.58
CA HIS A 100 -25.37 7.28 -30.48
C HIS A 100 -24.50 6.29 -29.70
N TYR A 101 -23.89 6.73 -28.60
CA TYR A 101 -23.11 5.86 -27.72
C TYR A 101 -23.97 4.71 -27.17
N VAL A 102 -25.11 5.00 -26.53
CA VAL A 102 -25.99 3.97 -25.94
C VAL A 102 -26.63 3.06 -27.00
N GLU A 103 -27.04 3.62 -28.15
CA GLU A 103 -27.71 2.88 -29.22
C GLU A 103 -26.79 1.90 -29.94
N THR A 104 -25.50 2.22 -30.05
CA THR A 104 -24.51 1.37 -30.73
C THR A 104 -23.95 0.25 -29.86
N MET A 105 -24.12 0.33 -28.54
CA MET A 105 -23.73 -0.73 -27.63
C MET A 105 -24.60 -1.99 -27.81
N THR A 106 -23.95 -3.15 -27.67
CA THR A 106 -24.62 -4.43 -27.57
C THR A 106 -25.40 -4.54 -26.26
N GLY A 107 -26.33 -5.49 -26.18
CA GLY A 107 -27.08 -5.74 -24.94
C GLY A 107 -26.18 -6.17 -23.78
N ALA A 108 -25.06 -6.85 -24.06
CA ALA A 108 -24.08 -7.23 -23.05
C ALA A 108 -23.32 -6.00 -22.52
N GLU A 109 -22.79 -5.15 -23.42
CA GLU A 109 -22.09 -3.92 -23.02
C GLU A 109 -23.00 -2.97 -22.22
N ARG A 110 -24.28 -2.85 -22.59
CA ARG A 110 -25.25 -2.07 -21.79
C ARG A 110 -25.51 -2.68 -20.41
N GLY A 111 -25.52 -4.02 -20.31
CA GLY A 111 -25.72 -4.73 -19.04
C GLY A 111 -24.54 -4.60 -18.07
N ASN A 112 -23.37 -4.23 -18.57
CA ASN A 112 -22.15 -4.03 -17.80
C ASN A 112 -21.94 -2.58 -17.35
N ILE A 113 -22.85 -1.65 -17.68
CA ILE A 113 -22.74 -0.28 -17.20
C ILE A 113 -23.07 -0.28 -15.70
N ALA A 114 -22.08 0.02 -14.86
CA ALA A 114 -22.24 0.11 -13.41
C ALA A 114 -22.80 1.46 -12.95
N GLY A 115 -22.74 2.48 -13.80
CA GLY A 115 -23.32 3.80 -13.55
C GLY A 115 -22.90 4.84 -14.58
N MET A 116 -23.54 6.01 -14.53
CA MET A 116 -23.25 7.15 -15.40
C MET A 116 -23.12 8.44 -14.59
N ILE A 117 -22.02 9.16 -14.78
CA ILE A 117 -21.77 10.47 -14.18
C ILE A 117 -21.73 11.51 -15.31
N ASN A 118 -22.60 12.50 -15.24
CA ASN A 118 -22.71 13.58 -16.21
C ASN A 118 -22.28 14.90 -15.61
N ILE A 119 -21.41 15.62 -16.31
CA ILE A 119 -20.86 16.89 -15.87
C ILE A 119 -21.30 17.98 -16.85
N ASP A 120 -22.12 18.93 -16.38
CA ASP A 120 -22.64 19.99 -17.22
C ASP A 120 -22.83 21.31 -16.46
N SER A 121 -22.16 22.34 -17.00
CA SER A 121 -22.15 23.74 -16.61
C SER A 121 -21.86 23.99 -15.14
N LEU A 122 -20.59 24.25 -14.81
CA LEU A 122 -20.08 24.23 -13.43
C LEU A 122 -19.80 25.60 -12.82
N ILE A 123 -19.90 26.72 -13.55
CA ILE A 123 -19.35 28.02 -13.14
C ILE A 123 -20.41 29.01 -12.68
N THR A 124 -21.41 29.30 -13.52
CA THR A 124 -22.27 30.49 -13.36
C THR A 124 -23.20 30.41 -12.16
N GLY A 125 -23.62 29.20 -11.78
CA GLY A 125 -24.55 29.00 -10.68
C GLY A 125 -24.10 29.52 -9.31
N ASP A 126 -25.08 29.92 -8.50
CA ASP A 126 -24.81 30.35 -7.12
C ASP A 126 -24.23 29.21 -6.27
N PHE A 127 -24.70 27.98 -6.48
CA PHE A 127 -24.30 26.81 -5.69
C PHE A 127 -23.77 25.68 -6.56
N MET A 128 -23.01 24.77 -5.95
CA MET A 128 -22.64 23.48 -6.53
C MET A 128 -23.75 22.47 -6.29
N TYR A 129 -24.05 21.65 -7.30
CA TYR A 129 -25.05 20.61 -7.17
C TYR A 129 -24.55 19.25 -7.65
N ALA A 130 -25.04 18.22 -6.96
CA ALA A 130 -25.00 16.84 -7.40
C ALA A 130 -26.37 16.18 -7.19
N HIS A 131 -26.95 15.67 -8.27
CA HIS A 131 -28.29 15.10 -8.30
C HIS A 131 -28.29 13.64 -8.76
N ALA A 132 -29.24 12.86 -8.28
CA ALA A 132 -29.49 11.52 -8.80
C ALA A 132 -30.27 11.55 -10.12
N GLY A 133 -30.21 10.45 -10.88
CA GLY A 133 -31.15 10.17 -11.97
C GLY A 133 -32.59 10.10 -11.49
N THR A 134 -33.55 10.33 -12.41
CA THR A 134 -34.98 10.24 -12.06
C THR A 134 -35.42 8.79 -11.84
N ASN A 135 -34.69 7.83 -12.42
CA ASN A 135 -34.89 6.40 -12.23
C ASN A 135 -34.80 5.96 -10.74
N HIS A 136 -34.13 6.73 -9.87
CA HIS A 136 -34.11 6.42 -8.43
C HIS A 136 -35.48 6.52 -7.75
N LEU A 137 -36.43 7.27 -8.34
CA LEU A 137 -37.78 7.39 -7.82
C LEU A 137 -38.54 6.06 -7.88
N ASP A 138 -38.24 5.24 -8.89
CA ASP A 138 -38.79 3.90 -9.05
C ASP A 138 -37.93 2.84 -8.33
N ASN A 139 -36.60 3.02 -8.31
CA ASN A 139 -35.65 2.15 -7.63
C ASN A 139 -34.70 2.96 -6.70
N PRO A 140 -35.01 3.10 -5.40
CA PRO A 140 -34.22 3.91 -4.47
C PRO A 140 -32.74 3.52 -4.33
N ASP A 141 -32.38 2.27 -4.64
CA ASP A 141 -30.99 1.79 -4.58
C ASP A 141 -30.10 2.49 -5.62
N LEU A 142 -30.68 3.02 -6.70
CA LEU A 142 -29.96 3.78 -7.74
C LEU A 142 -29.52 5.18 -7.27
N LYS A 143 -29.84 5.56 -6.03
CA LYS A 143 -29.35 6.78 -5.38
C LYS A 143 -27.94 6.63 -4.79
N SER A 144 -27.25 5.52 -5.06
CA SER A 144 -25.93 5.19 -4.48
C SER A 144 -24.87 6.26 -4.74
N PHE A 145 -24.66 6.69 -6.00
CA PHE A 145 -23.68 7.71 -6.35
C PHE A 145 -23.97 9.05 -5.68
N TRP A 146 -25.24 9.47 -5.64
CA TRP A 146 -25.67 10.67 -4.92
C TRP A 146 -25.35 10.56 -3.43
N THR A 147 -25.69 9.42 -2.81
CA THR A 147 -25.47 9.21 -1.38
C THR A 147 -23.98 9.28 -1.06
N ARG A 148 -23.14 8.69 -1.91
CA ARG A 148 -21.70 8.66 -1.66
C ARG A 148 -21.04 10.00 -1.91
N ILE A 149 -21.36 10.72 -2.98
CA ILE A 149 -20.72 12.01 -3.25
C ILE A 149 -21.07 13.07 -2.20
N HIS A 150 -22.30 13.07 -1.66
CA HIS A 150 -22.68 13.96 -0.57
C HIS A 150 -21.96 13.61 0.73
N ALA A 151 -21.78 12.32 1.04
CA ALA A 151 -20.94 11.92 2.17
C ALA A 151 -19.47 12.33 1.99
N ILE A 152 -18.93 12.26 0.78
CA ILE A 152 -17.57 12.73 0.47
C ILE A 152 -17.48 14.27 0.61
N ALA A 153 -18.50 15.01 0.18
CA ALA A 153 -18.55 16.46 0.34
C ALA A 153 -18.54 16.86 1.81
N ASP A 154 -19.31 16.17 2.66
CA ASP A 154 -19.27 16.34 4.12
C ASP A 154 -17.90 16.00 4.71
N GLU A 155 -17.23 14.92 4.24
CA GLU A 155 -15.88 14.54 4.65
C GLU A 155 -14.83 15.61 4.31
N LEU A 156 -15.03 16.34 3.21
CA LEU A 156 -14.11 17.35 2.67
C LEU A 156 -14.46 18.80 3.04
N ASP A 157 -15.56 19.02 3.76
CA ASP A 157 -16.10 20.36 4.08
C ASP A 157 -16.37 21.21 2.83
N ILE A 158 -16.89 20.58 1.77
CA ILE A 158 -17.27 21.23 0.50
C ILE A 158 -18.81 21.35 0.46
N GLU A 159 -19.33 22.57 0.27
CA GLU A 159 -20.77 22.76 0.13
C GLU A 159 -21.28 22.22 -1.20
N LEU A 160 -21.95 21.06 -1.15
CA LEU A 160 -22.61 20.44 -2.29
C LEU A 160 -24.10 20.33 -2.03
N LYS A 161 -24.93 20.94 -2.87
CA LYS A 161 -26.39 20.90 -2.75
C LYS A 161 -27.00 19.81 -3.63
N SER A 162 -28.26 19.56 -3.36
CA SER A 162 -29.13 18.71 -4.18
C SER A 162 -30.45 19.43 -4.41
N ASN A 163 -31.18 19.07 -5.46
CA ASN A 163 -32.40 19.74 -5.86
C ASN A 163 -33.42 19.63 -4.72
N PRO A 164 -33.90 20.75 -4.16
CA PRO A 164 -34.83 20.72 -3.03
C PRO A 164 -36.23 20.20 -3.38
N GLY A 165 -36.57 20.00 -4.66
CA GLY A 165 -37.87 19.54 -5.10
C GLY A 165 -38.95 20.61 -5.05
N LEU A 166 -38.57 21.88 -5.24
CA LEU A 166 -39.50 23.03 -5.20
C LEU A 166 -40.44 23.06 -6.41
N ASN A 167 -40.03 22.49 -7.55
CA ASN A 167 -40.85 22.33 -8.75
C ASN A 167 -41.34 20.87 -8.88
N PRO A 168 -42.66 20.63 -8.96
CA PRO A 168 -43.20 19.27 -9.08
C PRO A 168 -42.73 18.46 -10.30
N HIS A 169 -42.23 19.11 -11.35
CA HIS A 169 -41.66 18.43 -12.52
C HIS A 169 -40.25 17.89 -12.26
N TYR A 170 -39.57 18.42 -11.25
CA TYR A 170 -38.23 18.04 -10.82
C TYR A 170 -38.28 17.66 -9.33
N PRO A 171 -38.69 16.42 -9.01
CA PRO A 171 -38.74 15.94 -7.64
C PRO A 171 -37.40 16.13 -6.90
N ALA A 172 -37.47 16.12 -5.57
CA ALA A 172 -36.28 16.27 -4.75
C ALA A 172 -35.17 15.28 -5.16
N ASP A 173 -33.94 15.78 -5.14
CA ASP A 173 -32.71 15.08 -5.53
C ASP A 173 -32.59 14.65 -6.98
N THR A 174 -33.53 15.02 -7.85
CA THR A 174 -33.45 14.72 -9.27
C THR A 174 -32.81 15.85 -10.06
N GLY A 175 -32.00 15.47 -11.05
CA GLY A 175 -31.43 16.36 -12.06
C GLY A 175 -32.02 16.12 -13.44
N CYS A 176 -31.73 17.03 -14.35
CA CYS A 176 -32.11 17.03 -15.75
C CYS A 176 -31.05 17.86 -16.51
N CYS A 177 -30.87 17.92 -17.82
CA CYS A 177 -31.44 17.27 -19.00
C CYS A 177 -30.29 17.12 -20.03
N SER A 178 -29.13 16.59 -19.62
CA SER A 178 -27.91 16.54 -20.43
C SER A 178 -27.57 15.10 -20.87
N ASP A 179 -26.31 14.77 -21.15
CA ASP A 179 -25.87 13.52 -21.80
C ASP A 179 -26.17 12.22 -21.02
N ALA A 180 -26.53 12.27 -19.74
CA ALA A 180 -27.02 11.07 -19.05
C ALA A 180 -28.50 10.75 -19.35
N ALA A 181 -29.24 11.58 -20.11
CA ALA A 181 -30.65 11.35 -20.37
C ALA A 181 -30.91 10.06 -21.18
N PRO A 182 -30.10 9.70 -22.20
CA PRO A 182 -30.20 8.41 -22.89
C PRO A 182 -29.93 7.19 -22.00
N PHE A 183 -29.36 7.39 -20.81
CA PHE A 183 -29.08 6.35 -19.84
C PHE A 183 -30.19 6.17 -18.79
N GLN A 184 -31.15 7.10 -18.67
CA GLN A 184 -32.20 7.07 -17.64
C GLN A 184 -33.10 5.83 -17.70
N ASP A 185 -33.26 5.22 -18.88
CA ASP A 185 -34.04 3.99 -19.06
C ASP A 185 -33.27 2.73 -18.66
N LEU A 186 -32.01 2.87 -18.24
CA LEU A 186 -31.18 1.79 -17.71
C LEU A 186 -31.32 1.70 -16.18
N ASP A 187 -31.30 0.49 -15.64
CA ASP A 187 -31.37 0.21 -14.20
C ASP A 187 -29.99 0.39 -13.55
N ILE A 188 -29.45 1.61 -13.66
CA ILE A 188 -28.11 1.98 -13.19
C ILE A 188 -28.15 3.28 -12.38
N PRO A 189 -27.24 3.48 -11.41
CA PRO A 189 -27.04 4.78 -10.76
C PRO A 189 -26.65 5.85 -11.77
N ILE A 190 -27.27 7.03 -11.66
CA ILE A 190 -26.94 8.20 -12.46
C ILE A 190 -26.66 9.37 -11.53
N LEU A 191 -25.59 10.12 -11.82
CA LEU A 191 -25.22 11.34 -11.12
C LEU A 191 -25.11 12.51 -12.09
N TRP A 192 -25.80 13.61 -11.81
CA TRP A 192 -25.73 14.86 -12.56
C TRP A 192 -25.00 15.91 -11.74
N LEU A 193 -24.02 16.58 -12.35
CA LEU A 193 -23.27 17.67 -11.74
C LEU A 193 -23.54 18.94 -12.50
N GLU A 194 -23.93 19.99 -11.79
CA GLU A 194 -24.20 21.32 -12.36
C GLU A 194 -23.98 22.42 -11.32
N ALA A 195 -23.79 23.65 -11.78
CA ALA A 195 -23.88 24.84 -10.95
C ALA A 195 -25.10 25.66 -11.37
N THR A 196 -26.05 25.77 -10.47
CA THR A 196 -27.29 26.53 -10.70
C THR A 196 -27.85 27.13 -9.41
N ASN A 197 -29.08 27.62 -9.43
CA ASN A 197 -29.88 27.97 -8.27
C ASN A 197 -31.36 27.60 -8.48
N TRP A 198 -31.76 26.46 -7.90
CA TRP A 198 -33.13 25.93 -7.95
C TRP A 198 -34.19 26.78 -7.23
N GLU A 199 -33.80 27.87 -6.54
CA GLU A 199 -34.71 28.82 -5.88
C GLU A 199 -35.10 30.02 -6.76
N LEU A 200 -34.48 30.15 -7.94
CA LEU A 200 -34.70 31.27 -8.86
C LEU A 200 -35.65 30.89 -10.01
N GLY A 201 -36.16 31.92 -10.69
CA GLY A 201 -36.96 31.78 -11.90
C GLY A 201 -38.21 30.89 -11.71
N ASP A 202 -38.37 29.94 -12.64
CA ASP A 202 -39.46 28.96 -12.64
C ASP A 202 -39.14 27.73 -11.75
N LEU A 203 -38.10 27.82 -10.91
CA LEU A 203 -37.66 26.78 -9.96
C LEU A 203 -37.23 25.49 -10.67
N ASP A 204 -36.68 25.61 -11.86
CA ASP A 204 -36.31 24.52 -12.77
C ASP A 204 -34.80 24.40 -13.01
N GLY A 205 -33.99 25.20 -12.30
CA GLY A 205 -32.54 25.23 -12.49
C GLY A 205 -32.08 26.01 -13.73
N TYR A 206 -32.99 26.61 -14.52
CA TYR A 206 -32.60 27.40 -15.71
C TYR A 206 -32.11 28.81 -15.35
N GLN A 207 -32.48 29.37 -14.21
CA GLN A 207 -31.89 30.62 -13.74
C GLN A 207 -30.76 30.31 -12.76
N GLN A 208 -29.51 30.35 -13.24
CA GLN A 208 -28.32 29.92 -12.51
C GLN A 208 -27.95 30.84 -11.34
N THR A 209 -28.12 32.16 -11.51
CA THR A 209 -27.67 33.16 -10.54
C THR A 209 -28.58 34.39 -10.45
N ASP A 210 -28.61 35.03 -9.28
CA ASP A 210 -29.20 36.36 -9.09
C ASP A 210 -28.18 37.52 -9.22
N ASN A 211 -26.92 37.20 -9.55
CA ASN A 211 -25.85 38.18 -9.70
C ASN A 211 -26.21 39.21 -10.79
N PRO A 212 -26.34 40.51 -10.45
CA PRO A 212 -26.74 41.54 -11.41
C PRO A 212 -25.75 41.77 -12.54
N ALA A 213 -24.52 41.25 -12.43
CA ALA A 213 -23.52 41.25 -13.50
C ALA A 213 -23.84 40.27 -14.64
N ILE A 214 -24.76 39.33 -14.43
CA ILE A 214 -25.28 38.37 -15.42
C ILE A 214 -26.77 38.68 -15.66
N PRO A 215 -27.09 39.59 -16.60
CA PRO A 215 -28.48 39.96 -16.88
C PRO A 215 -29.30 38.74 -17.33
N GLY A 216 -30.43 38.49 -16.67
CA GLY A 216 -31.25 37.30 -16.95
C GLY A 216 -30.82 36.05 -16.17
N GLY A 217 -29.68 36.08 -15.48
CA GLY A 217 -29.26 35.04 -14.55
C GLY A 217 -28.80 33.73 -15.19
N MET A 218 -28.58 33.70 -16.50
CA MET A 218 -28.10 32.54 -17.24
C MET A 218 -27.02 32.97 -18.25
N THR A 219 -26.01 32.13 -18.46
CA THR A 219 -24.92 32.44 -19.42
C THR A 219 -24.88 31.50 -20.61
N TRP A 220 -25.32 30.26 -20.46
CA TRP A 220 -25.26 29.27 -21.55
C TRP A 220 -25.86 29.80 -22.84
N HIS A 221 -25.24 29.40 -23.95
CA HIS A 221 -25.68 29.70 -25.32
C HIS A 221 -25.64 31.18 -25.70
N ASP A 222 -25.05 32.04 -24.85
CA ASP A 222 -24.92 33.48 -25.10
C ASP A 222 -23.44 33.88 -25.35
N PRO A 223 -23.08 34.27 -26.59
CA PRO A 223 -21.71 34.70 -26.93
C PRO A 223 -21.24 35.97 -26.20
N GLU A 224 -22.16 36.78 -25.67
CA GLU A 224 -21.84 37.98 -24.90
C GLU A 224 -21.56 37.67 -23.43
N LEU A 225 -22.13 36.59 -22.88
CA LEU A 225 -22.06 36.26 -21.45
C LEU A 225 -21.16 35.06 -21.14
N ASP A 226 -21.19 34.00 -21.95
CA ASP A 226 -20.41 32.78 -21.73
C ASP A 226 -18.98 32.90 -22.29
N ARG A 227 -18.18 33.71 -21.59
CA ARG A 227 -16.81 34.05 -21.95
C ARG A 227 -15.97 34.43 -20.73
N TRP A 228 -14.67 34.15 -20.81
CA TRP A 228 -13.74 34.27 -19.68
C TRP A 228 -13.75 35.63 -19.00
N ASP A 229 -13.74 36.71 -19.78
CA ASP A 229 -13.67 38.08 -19.29
C ASP A 229 -14.93 38.49 -18.52
N VAL A 230 -16.10 38.02 -18.96
CA VAL A 230 -17.38 38.33 -18.30
C VAL A 230 -17.55 37.50 -17.03
N LEU A 231 -17.31 36.18 -17.09
CA LEU A 231 -17.43 35.31 -15.92
C LEU A 231 -16.44 35.70 -14.81
N THR A 232 -15.18 35.98 -15.17
CA THR A 232 -14.16 36.47 -14.22
C THR A 232 -14.56 37.81 -13.61
N ALA A 233 -15.11 38.74 -14.41
CA ALA A 233 -15.54 40.03 -13.90
C ALA A 233 -16.78 39.93 -12.99
N ALA A 234 -17.70 39.02 -13.28
CA ALA A 234 -18.94 38.83 -12.53
C ALA A 234 -18.71 38.13 -11.18
N PHE A 235 -17.83 37.12 -11.13
CA PHE A 235 -17.68 36.24 -9.98
C PHE A 235 -16.31 36.32 -9.28
N GLY A 236 -15.34 37.01 -9.86
CA GLY A 236 -13.96 37.11 -9.35
C GLY A 236 -13.01 36.09 -9.99
N GLU A 237 -11.70 36.30 -9.78
CA GLU A 237 -10.63 35.49 -10.38
C GLU A 237 -10.60 34.04 -9.84
N ASP A 238 -11.07 33.84 -8.61
CA ASP A 238 -10.99 32.55 -7.92
C ASP A 238 -12.19 31.63 -8.24
N ARG A 239 -13.33 32.17 -8.71
CA ARG A 239 -14.57 31.40 -8.92
C ARG A 239 -14.35 30.15 -9.78
N ILE A 240 -13.70 30.31 -10.93
CA ILE A 240 -13.51 29.22 -11.89
C ILE A 240 -12.52 28.18 -11.34
N PRO A 241 -11.27 28.54 -10.96
CA PRO A 241 -10.31 27.54 -10.48
C PRO A 241 -10.80 26.79 -9.23
N ASP A 242 -11.39 27.48 -8.25
CA ASP A 242 -11.86 26.84 -7.01
C ASP A 242 -12.98 25.84 -7.31
N ARG A 243 -13.95 26.23 -8.14
CA ARG A 243 -15.11 25.40 -8.47
C ARG A 243 -14.73 24.16 -9.27
N LEU A 244 -13.84 24.30 -10.25
CA LEU A 244 -13.34 23.15 -11.02
C LEU A 244 -12.47 22.24 -10.13
N HIS A 245 -11.68 22.81 -9.21
CA HIS A 245 -10.92 22.05 -8.24
C HIS A 245 -11.81 21.21 -7.33
N ASP A 246 -12.85 21.81 -6.74
CA ASP A 246 -13.76 21.12 -5.82
C ASP A 246 -14.51 19.99 -6.52
N TYR A 247 -15.04 20.22 -7.73
CA TYR A 247 -15.66 19.16 -8.52
C TYR A 247 -14.68 18.04 -8.88
N ALA A 248 -13.46 18.38 -9.33
CA ALA A 248 -12.45 17.38 -9.64
C ALA A 248 -12.05 16.55 -8.41
N LEU A 249 -11.92 17.18 -7.23
CA LEU A 249 -11.60 16.50 -5.98
C LEU A 249 -12.73 15.55 -5.54
N LEU A 250 -13.98 16.03 -5.52
CA LEU A 250 -15.16 15.23 -5.18
C LEU A 250 -15.30 14.02 -6.10
N LEU A 251 -15.21 14.24 -7.42
CA LEU A 251 -15.38 13.19 -8.41
C LEU A 251 -14.20 12.22 -8.44
N THR A 252 -12.95 12.70 -8.29
CA THR A 252 -11.79 11.79 -8.16
C THR A 252 -11.98 10.86 -6.97
N ARG A 253 -12.43 11.41 -5.83
CA ARG A 253 -12.66 10.61 -4.63
C ARG A 253 -13.82 9.62 -4.81
N LEU A 254 -14.91 10.03 -5.46
CA LEU A 254 -16.03 9.14 -5.79
C LEU A 254 -15.57 8.01 -6.70
N LEU A 255 -14.92 8.32 -7.82
CA LEU A 255 -14.47 7.33 -8.79
C LEU A 255 -13.52 6.31 -8.17
N VAL A 256 -12.57 6.75 -7.35
CA VAL A 256 -11.64 5.86 -6.64
C VAL A 256 -12.36 4.84 -5.75
N GLU A 257 -13.46 5.23 -5.10
CA GLU A 257 -14.19 4.34 -4.19
C GLU A 257 -15.24 3.47 -4.90
N GLU A 258 -15.93 3.99 -5.93
CA GLU A 258 -16.91 3.26 -6.74
C GLU A 258 -16.25 2.24 -7.67
N THR A 259 -14.99 2.48 -8.04
CA THR A 259 -14.19 1.53 -8.84
C THR A 259 -13.43 0.51 -8.01
N GLY A 260 -13.42 0.65 -6.68
CA GLY A 260 -12.66 -0.22 -5.77
C GLY A 260 -11.14 0.00 -5.79
N ALA A 261 -10.66 1.04 -6.47
CA ALA A 261 -9.24 1.36 -6.57
C ALA A 261 -8.60 1.59 -5.19
N ASP A 262 -9.33 2.21 -4.26
CA ASP A 262 -8.90 2.42 -2.88
C ASP A 262 -8.69 1.10 -2.12
N LEU A 263 -9.58 0.14 -2.33
CA LEU A 263 -9.52 -1.18 -1.69
C LEU A 263 -8.38 -2.02 -2.25
N ILE A 264 -8.18 -2.02 -3.57
CA ILE A 264 -7.05 -2.72 -4.22
C ILE A 264 -5.73 -2.13 -3.71
N ALA A 265 -5.60 -0.81 -3.72
CA ALA A 265 -4.39 -0.13 -3.27
C ALA A 265 -4.11 -0.38 -1.77
N SER A 266 -5.15 -0.31 -0.92
CA SER A 266 -5.01 -0.59 0.52
C SER A 266 -4.63 -2.05 0.77
N ALA A 267 -5.20 -3.00 0.01
CA ALA A 267 -4.88 -4.42 0.17
C ALA A 267 -3.43 -4.71 -0.24
N ALA A 268 -2.96 -4.12 -1.35
CA ALA A 268 -1.56 -4.22 -1.77
C ALA A 268 -0.58 -3.63 -0.75
N ASP A 269 -0.97 -2.54 -0.09
CA ASP A 269 -0.20 -1.92 0.99
C ASP A 269 -0.18 -2.76 2.27
N ALA A 270 -1.33 -3.25 2.71
CA ALA A 270 -1.48 -4.19 3.81
C ALA A 270 -0.64 -5.46 3.60
N ALA A 271 -0.63 -6.01 2.38
CA ALA A 271 0.18 -7.17 2.04
C ALA A 271 1.68 -6.94 2.25
N ARG A 272 2.20 -5.75 1.88
CA ARG A 272 3.58 -5.36 2.19
C ARG A 272 3.82 -5.26 3.69
N GLY A 273 2.89 -4.64 4.43
CA GLY A 273 2.95 -4.57 5.89
C GLY A 273 3.04 -5.95 6.55
N ALA A 274 2.27 -6.94 6.08
CA ALA A 274 2.35 -8.30 6.59
C ALA A 274 3.68 -9.00 6.28
N ALA A 275 4.25 -8.78 5.09
CA ALA A 275 5.58 -9.28 4.77
C ALA A 275 6.65 -8.69 5.70
N LEU A 276 6.54 -7.40 6.06
CA LEU A 276 7.40 -6.73 7.03
C LEU A 276 7.25 -7.34 8.44
N MET A 277 6.02 -7.61 8.89
CA MET A 277 5.78 -8.30 10.16
C MET A 277 6.45 -9.68 10.19
N GLY A 278 6.32 -10.46 9.13
CA GLY A 278 6.99 -11.75 9.00
C GLY A 278 8.51 -11.63 9.10
N ASP A 279 9.11 -10.66 8.40
CA ASP A 279 10.56 -10.41 8.45
C ASP A 279 11.02 -10.03 9.87
N LEU A 280 10.30 -9.13 10.55
CA LEU A 280 10.60 -8.69 11.90
C LEU A 280 10.63 -9.87 12.90
N VAL A 281 9.62 -10.74 12.87
CA VAL A 281 9.55 -11.92 13.75
C VAL A 281 10.63 -12.95 13.42
N ILE A 282 10.85 -13.23 12.14
CA ILE A 282 11.92 -14.15 11.70
C ILE A 282 13.29 -13.66 12.15
N ARG A 283 13.54 -12.34 12.10
CA ARG A 283 14.80 -11.75 12.59
C ARG A 283 14.98 -11.93 14.09
N GLN A 284 13.95 -11.70 14.92
CA GLN A 284 14.05 -11.96 16.37
C GLN A 284 14.42 -13.42 16.66
N GLN A 285 13.81 -14.35 15.93
CA GLN A 285 14.09 -15.78 16.08
C GLN A 285 15.51 -16.15 15.63
N ASN A 286 15.98 -15.57 14.52
CA ASN A 286 17.34 -15.76 14.03
C ASN A 286 18.38 -15.19 14.98
N GLU A 287 18.13 -14.04 15.62
CA GLU A 287 19.01 -13.46 16.63
C GLU A 287 19.19 -14.39 17.84
N LEU A 288 18.10 -15.01 18.32
CA LEU A 288 18.18 -16.02 19.38
C LEU A 288 19.01 -17.22 18.95
N ALA A 289 18.76 -17.76 17.75
CA ALA A 289 19.49 -18.90 17.22
C ALA A 289 20.99 -18.60 17.01
N ASP A 290 21.33 -17.40 16.50
CA ASP A 290 22.70 -16.94 16.32
C ASP A 290 23.40 -16.77 17.68
N ARG A 291 22.74 -16.18 18.67
CA ARG A 291 23.32 -16.02 20.02
C ARG A 291 23.60 -17.36 20.68
N MET A 292 22.69 -18.33 20.53
CA MET A 292 22.91 -19.69 21.04
C MET A 292 24.06 -20.40 20.33
N ALA A 293 24.13 -20.31 19.00
CA ALA A 293 25.22 -20.91 18.22
C ALA A 293 26.58 -20.27 18.57
N GLN A 294 26.63 -18.95 18.72
CA GLN A 294 27.83 -18.24 19.17
C GLN A 294 28.23 -18.63 20.59
N GLY A 295 27.26 -18.74 21.52
CA GLY A 295 27.50 -19.21 22.88
C GLY A 295 28.06 -20.64 22.91
N ALA A 296 27.43 -21.55 22.15
CA ALA A 296 27.89 -22.93 22.00
C ALA A 296 29.32 -23.02 21.47
N ARG A 297 29.66 -22.26 20.42
CA ARG A 297 31.03 -22.21 19.87
C ARG A 297 32.05 -21.59 20.83
N ALA A 298 31.67 -20.54 21.55
CA ALA A 298 32.55 -19.93 22.56
C ALA A 298 32.95 -20.94 23.65
N ARG A 299 32.03 -21.83 24.04
CA ARG A 299 32.31 -22.92 25.00
C ARG A 299 33.23 -23.99 24.46
N LEU A 300 33.25 -24.23 23.15
CA LEU A 300 34.24 -25.11 22.52
C LEU A 300 35.65 -24.52 22.64
N ALA A 301 35.79 -23.21 22.43
CA ALA A 301 37.07 -22.52 22.56
C ALA A 301 37.52 -22.33 24.01
N GLN A 302 36.58 -22.12 24.94
CA GLN A 302 36.81 -21.92 26.37
C GLN A 302 35.81 -22.73 27.20
N PRO A 303 36.06 -24.05 27.42
CA PRO A 303 35.14 -24.91 28.15
C PRO A 303 35.03 -24.52 29.62
N GLY A 304 33.88 -24.84 30.22
CA GLY A 304 33.64 -24.65 31.64
C GLY A 304 34.31 -25.72 32.50
N GLU A 305 34.10 -25.62 33.81
CA GLU A 305 34.52 -26.66 34.75
C GLU A 305 33.60 -27.89 34.63
N ILE A 306 34.18 -29.06 34.40
CA ILE A 306 33.43 -30.32 34.25
C ILE A 306 32.55 -30.56 35.49
N GLY A 307 31.27 -30.86 35.25
CA GLY A 307 30.30 -31.13 36.30
C GLY A 307 29.68 -29.89 36.93
N ARG A 308 29.98 -28.68 36.42
CA ARG A 308 29.48 -27.41 36.96
C ARG A 308 28.60 -26.65 35.97
N LEU A 309 27.60 -25.97 36.52
CA LEU A 309 26.80 -24.97 35.80
C LEU A 309 27.50 -23.61 35.84
N THR A 310 27.70 -23.01 34.68
CA THR A 310 28.22 -21.65 34.50
C THR A 310 27.09 -20.74 34.01
N PRO A 311 26.56 -19.86 34.87
CA PRO A 311 25.56 -18.88 34.47
C PRO A 311 26.12 -17.84 33.50
N THR A 312 25.27 -17.29 32.63
CA THR A 312 25.65 -16.27 31.65
C THR A 312 24.57 -15.19 31.53
N ILE A 313 24.98 -13.95 31.32
CA ILE A 313 24.09 -12.84 30.95
C ILE A 313 24.70 -12.05 29.80
N ALA A 314 23.87 -11.56 28.89
CA ALA A 314 24.31 -10.71 27.78
C ALA A 314 23.26 -9.67 27.41
N VAL A 315 23.72 -8.54 26.88
CA VAL A 315 22.88 -7.52 26.25
C VAL A 315 23.45 -7.22 24.87
N GLN A 316 22.59 -7.11 23.87
CA GLN A 316 22.96 -6.84 22.48
C GLN A 316 22.03 -5.81 21.86
N GLY A 317 22.60 -4.83 21.16
CA GLY A 317 21.87 -3.92 20.29
C GLY A 317 22.15 -4.24 18.82
N LEU A 318 21.14 -4.05 17.98
CA LEU A 318 21.20 -4.20 16.53
C LEU A 318 20.65 -2.93 15.86
N ALA A 319 21.27 -2.53 14.76
CA ALA A 319 20.75 -1.53 13.84
C ALA A 319 20.71 -2.08 12.41
N LEU A 320 19.63 -1.76 11.71
CA LEU A 320 19.44 -1.98 10.28
C LEU A 320 19.56 -0.62 9.59
N PRO A 321 20.67 -0.31 8.91
CA PRO A 321 20.82 0.94 8.17
C PRO A 321 19.75 1.12 7.09
N ARG A 322 19.48 2.37 6.73
CA ARG A 322 18.64 2.74 5.59
C ARG A 322 19.15 2.10 4.30
N ASP A 323 18.22 1.80 3.39
CA ASP A 323 18.49 1.15 2.09
C ASP A 323 19.15 -0.24 2.17
N SER A 324 19.23 -0.82 3.38
CA SER A 324 19.88 -2.12 3.62
C SER A 324 18.90 -3.19 4.09
N SER A 325 17.62 -3.02 3.73
CA SER A 325 16.52 -3.87 4.14
C SER A 325 15.81 -4.50 2.94
N THR A 326 14.98 -5.50 3.23
CA THR A 326 14.00 -6.00 2.26
C THR A 326 12.67 -5.34 2.48
N PHE A 327 11.86 -5.23 1.42
CA PHE A 327 10.49 -4.71 1.47
C PHE A 327 10.36 -3.22 1.86
N ALA A 328 11.33 -2.38 1.48
CA ALA A 328 11.23 -0.92 1.59
C ALA A 328 11.04 -0.42 3.04
N THR A 329 12.01 -0.69 3.92
CA THR A 329 12.07 -0.06 5.26
C THR A 329 13.17 1.01 5.31
N ASP A 330 12.87 2.15 5.95
CA ASP A 330 13.78 3.27 6.21
C ASP A 330 14.61 3.06 7.50
N GLY A 331 14.97 1.79 7.75
CA GLY A 331 15.77 1.35 8.88
C GLY A 331 14.99 0.66 9.98
N GLY A 332 15.73 0.21 11.00
CA GLY A 332 15.18 -0.51 12.13
C GLY A 332 16.21 -0.73 13.23
N SER A 333 15.74 -1.14 14.40
CA SER A 333 16.61 -1.42 15.54
C SER A 333 16.08 -2.53 16.43
N ALA A 334 16.98 -3.17 17.17
CA ALA A 334 16.61 -4.13 18.20
C ALA A 334 17.50 -3.99 19.45
N LEU A 335 16.92 -4.30 20.61
CA LEU A 335 17.61 -4.48 21.88
C LEU A 335 17.19 -5.82 22.48
N SER A 336 18.18 -6.65 22.75
CA SER A 336 18.00 -8.02 23.21
C SER A 336 18.76 -8.25 24.52
N VAL A 337 18.10 -8.84 25.51
CA VAL A 337 18.68 -9.26 26.79
C VAL A 337 18.59 -10.76 26.90
N PHE A 338 19.73 -11.41 27.11
CA PHE A 338 19.86 -12.85 27.23
C PHE A 338 20.30 -13.24 28.64
N ALA A 339 19.63 -14.21 29.24
CA ALA A 339 20.00 -14.80 30.52
C ALA A 339 19.98 -16.33 30.39
N GLY A 340 20.99 -16.99 30.93
CA GLY A 340 21.11 -18.42 30.74
C GLY A 340 22.27 -19.03 31.51
N GLY A 341 22.73 -20.15 31.00
CA GLY A 341 23.94 -20.80 31.48
C GLY A 341 24.19 -22.11 30.75
N PHE A 342 25.33 -22.72 31.05
CA PHE A 342 25.70 -23.98 30.45
C PHE A 342 26.31 -24.93 31.46
N TYR A 343 26.14 -26.22 31.21
CA TYR A 343 26.69 -27.31 31.99
C TYR A 343 27.72 -28.07 31.16
N GLN A 344 28.96 -28.14 31.66
CA GLN A 344 30.02 -28.93 31.03
C GLN A 344 29.91 -30.38 31.50
N LEU A 345 29.52 -31.31 30.61
CA LEU A 345 29.34 -32.72 30.98
C LEU A 345 30.69 -33.45 31.06
N ASP A 346 31.52 -33.28 30.04
CA ASP A 346 32.86 -33.85 29.95
C ASP A 346 33.79 -32.92 29.15
N GLU A 347 34.99 -33.37 28.77
CA GLU A 347 35.97 -32.58 28.01
C GLU A 347 35.50 -32.19 26.59
N ASN A 348 34.51 -32.89 26.03
CA ASN A 348 34.08 -32.78 24.64
C ASN A 348 32.63 -32.31 24.50
N LEU A 349 31.81 -32.33 25.55
CA LEU A 349 30.36 -32.11 25.47
C LEU A 349 29.85 -31.14 26.54
N SER A 350 29.04 -30.16 26.11
CA SER A 350 28.32 -29.23 26.97
C SER A 350 26.88 -29.00 26.51
N PHE A 351 26.03 -28.62 27.45
CA PHE A 351 24.63 -28.25 27.21
C PHE A 351 24.34 -26.84 27.72
N GLY A 352 23.60 -26.05 26.96
CA GLY A 352 23.20 -24.69 27.30
C GLY A 352 21.69 -24.53 27.37
N ALA A 353 21.27 -23.52 28.13
CA ALA A 353 19.92 -22.99 28.12
C ALA A 353 19.98 -21.47 28.12
N THR A 354 19.16 -20.84 27.28
CA THR A 354 19.06 -19.38 27.14
C THR A 354 17.61 -18.95 27.18
N ILE A 355 17.32 -17.87 27.89
CA ILE A 355 16.07 -17.12 27.83
C ILE A 355 16.41 -15.74 27.27
N THR A 356 15.58 -15.22 26.37
CA THR A 356 15.72 -13.89 25.78
C THR A 356 14.47 -13.05 26.02
N SER A 357 14.67 -11.76 26.22
CA SER A 357 13.65 -10.73 26.03
C SER A 357 14.18 -9.73 25.02
N GLN A 358 13.40 -9.47 23.97
CA GLN A 358 13.79 -8.63 22.85
C GLN A 358 12.71 -7.61 22.56
N HIS A 359 13.14 -6.39 22.25
CA HIS A 359 12.30 -5.35 21.66
C HIS A 359 12.95 -4.90 20.36
N SER A 360 12.16 -4.84 19.29
CA SER A 360 12.62 -4.37 17.99
C SER A 360 11.54 -3.56 17.30
N GLY A 361 11.93 -2.72 16.35
CA GLY A 361 10.99 -2.00 15.50
C GLY A 361 11.62 -1.59 14.18
N ASP A 362 10.74 -1.44 13.19
CA ASP A 362 11.07 -1.02 11.82
C ASP A 362 10.22 0.20 11.45
N ASP A 363 10.82 1.09 10.66
CA ASP A 363 10.14 2.26 10.08
C ASP A 363 9.85 1.97 8.59
N PRO A 364 8.61 1.71 8.18
CA PRO A 364 8.28 1.47 6.77
C PRO A 364 8.48 2.74 5.92
N GLU A 365 8.97 2.61 4.67
CA GLU A 365 9.16 3.76 3.77
C GLU A 365 7.86 4.51 3.44
N ALA A 366 6.72 3.80 3.44
CA ALA A 366 5.40 4.38 3.23
C ALA A 366 4.88 5.22 4.42
N GLY A 367 5.61 5.22 5.54
CA GLY A 367 5.19 5.79 6.82
C GLY A 367 4.59 4.74 7.75
N GLY A 368 4.13 5.18 8.92
CA GLY A 368 3.68 4.30 10.00
C GLY A 368 4.82 3.80 10.88
N ASP A 369 4.53 2.77 11.66
CA ASP A 369 5.48 2.15 12.59
C ASP A 369 5.13 0.69 12.83
N MET A 370 6.15 -0.11 13.17
CA MET A 370 5.95 -1.51 13.53
C MET A 370 6.89 -1.89 14.67
N GLU A 371 6.30 -2.34 15.78
CA GLU A 371 7.01 -2.78 16.97
C GLU A 371 6.80 -4.28 17.22
N ALA A 372 7.84 -4.94 17.71
CA ALA A 372 7.81 -6.31 18.19
C ALA A 372 8.40 -6.41 19.59
N ARG A 373 7.73 -7.17 20.47
CA ARG A 373 8.20 -7.49 21.83
C ARG A 373 8.15 -8.98 22.05
N GLY A 374 9.32 -9.60 22.05
CA GLY A 374 9.52 -11.04 22.09
C GLY A 374 10.05 -11.55 23.42
N VAL A 375 9.61 -12.75 23.81
CA VAL A 375 10.25 -13.59 24.82
C VAL A 375 10.52 -14.95 24.22
N GLY A 376 11.77 -15.41 24.33
CA GLY A 376 12.19 -16.69 23.78
C GLY A 376 12.94 -17.55 24.78
N ILE A 377 12.93 -18.85 24.53
CA ILE A 377 13.71 -19.85 25.25
C ILE A 377 14.42 -20.74 24.24
N GLY A 378 15.63 -21.17 24.56
CA GLY A 378 16.36 -22.12 23.75
C GLY A 378 17.24 -23.04 24.56
N LEU A 379 17.45 -24.22 24.00
CA LEU A 379 18.38 -25.23 24.48
C LEU A 379 19.41 -25.51 23.40
N ASP A 380 20.66 -25.67 23.81
CA ASP A 380 21.74 -25.94 22.88
C ASP A 380 22.71 -26.99 23.41
N MET A 381 23.46 -27.58 22.48
CA MET A 381 24.50 -28.56 22.72
C MET A 381 25.74 -28.14 21.94
N ALA A 382 26.90 -28.26 22.56
CA ALA A 382 28.18 -28.09 21.88
C ALA A 382 29.03 -29.33 22.10
N TRP A 383 29.49 -29.91 21.00
CA TRP A 383 30.35 -31.08 20.98
C TRP A 383 31.62 -30.79 20.16
N GLN A 384 32.78 -31.22 20.66
CA GLN A 384 34.04 -31.15 19.92
C GLN A 384 34.89 -32.37 20.24
N ARG A 385 35.57 -32.90 19.21
CA ARG A 385 36.64 -33.88 19.37
C ARG A 385 37.71 -33.62 18.33
N ASP A 386 38.95 -33.44 18.79
CA ASP A 386 40.06 -33.01 17.95
C ASP A 386 39.70 -31.71 17.20
N ALA A 387 39.81 -31.71 15.87
CA ALA A 387 39.45 -30.58 15.01
C ALA A 387 37.97 -30.56 14.59
N VAL A 388 37.21 -31.61 14.87
CA VAL A 388 35.81 -31.73 14.47
C VAL A 388 34.93 -31.16 15.57
N TRP A 389 33.96 -30.34 15.20
CA TRP A 389 32.97 -29.81 16.12
C TRP A 389 31.57 -29.85 15.53
N ALA A 390 30.59 -29.89 16.42
CA ALA A 390 29.17 -29.77 16.10
C ALA A 390 28.45 -29.00 17.20
N VAL A 391 27.54 -28.12 16.80
CA VAL A 391 26.61 -27.44 17.68
C VAL A 391 25.19 -27.71 17.19
N ALA A 392 24.26 -27.86 18.13
CA ALA A 392 22.86 -28.00 17.82
C ALA A 392 22.04 -27.15 18.79
N SER A 393 20.96 -26.56 18.31
CA SER A 393 20.03 -25.80 19.13
C SER A 393 18.58 -26.03 18.72
N ALA A 394 17.69 -25.86 19.69
CA ALA A 394 16.26 -25.73 19.48
C ALA A 394 15.75 -24.55 20.30
N SER A 395 14.85 -23.76 19.73
CA SER A 395 14.32 -22.55 20.37
C SER A 395 12.84 -22.36 20.08
N PHE A 396 12.16 -21.69 21.00
CA PHE A 396 10.78 -21.27 20.87
C PHE A 396 10.66 -19.82 21.32
N ALA A 397 9.87 -19.01 20.61
CA ALA A 397 9.60 -17.63 20.98
C ALA A 397 8.13 -17.27 20.82
N LYS A 398 7.63 -16.42 21.72
CA LYS A 398 6.37 -15.68 21.56
C LYS A 398 6.72 -14.21 21.37
N THR A 399 6.12 -13.57 20.37
CA THR A 399 6.31 -12.15 20.05
C THR A 399 4.97 -11.46 19.93
N GLY A 400 4.74 -10.41 20.70
CA GLY A 400 3.63 -9.49 20.45
C GLY A 400 4.06 -8.46 19.39
N LEU A 401 3.20 -8.21 18.42
CA LEU A 401 3.37 -7.26 17.33
C LEU A 401 2.30 -6.18 17.45
N SER A 402 2.69 -4.93 17.28
CA SER A 402 1.75 -3.82 17.17
C SER A 402 2.33 -2.67 16.37
N GLY A 403 1.48 -1.78 15.88
CA GLY A 403 1.93 -0.62 15.13
C GLY A 403 0.80 0.04 14.36
N THR A 404 1.19 0.90 13.43
CA THR A 404 0.30 1.70 12.59
C THR A 404 0.68 1.52 11.13
N ARG A 405 -0.28 1.14 10.28
CA ARG A 405 -0.12 1.21 8.83
C ARG A 405 -0.63 2.55 8.32
N SER A 406 0.27 3.41 7.82
CA SER A 406 -0.09 4.67 7.18
C SER A 406 -0.30 4.47 5.68
N PHE A 407 -1.55 4.28 5.29
CA PHE A 407 -1.97 4.15 3.90
C PHE A 407 -2.11 5.52 3.24
N ALA A 408 -1.40 5.75 2.14
CA ALA A 408 -1.61 6.90 1.27
C ALA A 408 -1.85 6.42 -0.17
N MET A 409 -2.89 6.96 -0.80
CA MET A 409 -3.20 6.70 -2.20
C MET A 409 -2.85 7.92 -3.04
N THR A 410 -2.09 7.71 -4.11
CA THR A 410 -1.74 8.75 -5.08
C THR A 410 -2.43 8.50 -6.41
N SER A 411 -2.80 9.59 -7.09
CA SER A 411 -3.39 9.55 -8.43
C SER A 411 -2.33 9.34 -9.51
N GLY A 412 -2.76 9.13 -10.76
CA GLY A 412 -1.88 9.08 -11.94
C GLY A 412 -1.02 10.34 -12.15
N LEU A 413 -1.41 11.47 -11.56
CA LEU A 413 -0.64 12.72 -11.54
C LEU A 413 0.40 12.82 -10.41
N GLY A 414 0.46 11.82 -9.52
CA GLY A 414 1.33 11.82 -8.34
C GLY A 414 0.77 12.64 -7.16
N THR A 415 -0.45 13.17 -7.26
CA THR A 415 -1.13 13.89 -6.19
C THR A 415 -1.74 12.91 -5.19
N GLU A 416 -1.57 13.13 -3.89
CA GLU A 416 -2.24 12.38 -2.82
C GLU A 416 -3.75 12.60 -2.89
N ILE A 417 -4.51 11.52 -3.10
CA ILE A 417 -5.98 11.52 -3.11
C ILE A 417 -6.51 11.44 -1.68
N LEU A 418 -5.89 10.59 -0.85
CA LEU A 418 -6.27 10.40 0.54
C LEU A 418 -5.17 9.71 1.35
N ARG A 419 -5.26 9.89 2.67
CA ARG A 419 -4.43 9.21 3.67
C ARG A 419 -5.26 8.69 4.84
N ARG A 420 -4.94 7.49 5.31
CA ARG A 420 -5.56 6.85 6.48
C ARG A 420 -4.52 6.05 7.27
N ASP A 421 -4.66 6.09 8.58
CA ASP A 421 -3.82 5.32 9.50
C ASP A 421 -4.65 4.19 10.10
N PHE A 422 -4.07 3.00 10.16
CA PHE A 422 -4.72 1.79 10.65
C PHE A 422 -3.87 1.14 11.74
N ASP A 423 -4.35 1.17 12.99
CA ASP A 423 -3.65 0.52 14.10
C ASP A 423 -3.90 -0.99 14.07
N PHE A 424 -2.91 -1.78 14.47
CA PHE A 424 -3.06 -3.22 14.62
C PHE A 424 -2.31 -3.76 15.85
N ASP A 425 -2.74 -4.92 16.33
CA ASP A 425 -2.07 -5.73 17.35
C ASP A 425 -2.29 -7.22 17.04
N THR A 426 -1.22 -8.02 17.13
CA THR A 426 -1.28 -9.47 16.95
C THR A 426 -0.17 -10.18 17.72
N ASP A 427 -0.26 -11.51 17.79
CA ASP A 427 0.74 -12.37 18.39
C ASP A 427 1.38 -13.26 17.32
N ALA A 428 2.67 -13.52 17.48
CA ALA A 428 3.42 -14.48 16.68
C ALA A 428 4.12 -15.52 17.56
N TYR A 429 4.28 -16.72 17.01
CA TYR A 429 4.93 -17.86 17.64
C TYR A 429 5.96 -18.46 16.70
N SER A 430 7.19 -18.61 17.15
CA SER A 430 8.28 -19.15 16.35
C SER A 430 8.89 -20.40 16.99
N LEU A 431 9.20 -21.39 16.17
CA LEU A 431 9.92 -22.60 16.52
C LEU A 431 11.16 -22.70 15.62
N GLY A 432 12.33 -22.79 16.23
CA GLY A 432 13.60 -22.91 15.52
C GLY A 432 14.37 -24.16 15.91
N ALA A 433 15.10 -24.71 14.95
CA ALA A 433 16.13 -25.70 15.20
C ALA A 433 17.32 -25.45 14.28
N ARG A 434 18.53 -25.51 14.82
CA ARG A 434 19.77 -25.33 14.05
C ARG A 434 20.73 -26.45 14.37
N VAL A 435 21.38 -26.98 13.34
CA VAL A 435 22.51 -27.90 13.47
C VAL A 435 23.63 -27.41 12.59
N GLU A 436 24.81 -27.24 13.17
CA GLU A 436 25.98 -26.79 12.44
C GLU A 436 27.21 -27.59 12.86
N GLY A 437 28.07 -27.92 11.91
CA GLY A 437 29.32 -28.61 12.18
C GLY A 437 30.43 -28.18 11.25
N GLY A 438 31.67 -28.39 11.69
CA GLY A 438 32.84 -27.97 10.95
C GLY A 438 34.10 -28.72 11.33
N TYR A 439 35.18 -28.38 10.62
CA TYR A 439 36.52 -28.90 10.85
C TYR A 439 37.51 -27.73 10.92
N ASP A 440 38.17 -27.53 12.05
CA ASP A 440 39.10 -26.41 12.24
C ASP A 440 40.54 -26.81 11.93
N PHE A 441 41.13 -26.21 10.89
CA PHE A 441 42.57 -26.20 10.65
C PHE A 441 43.21 -25.09 11.49
N THR A 442 44.19 -25.45 12.33
CA THR A 442 44.95 -24.48 13.12
C THR A 442 46.37 -24.36 12.61
N THR A 443 46.79 -23.13 12.28
CA THR A 443 48.18 -22.84 11.88
C THR A 443 49.08 -22.66 13.12
N PRO A 444 50.41 -22.79 12.98
CA PRO A 444 51.34 -22.49 14.06
C PRO A 444 51.24 -21.05 14.60
N GLY A 445 50.71 -20.10 13.80
CA GLY A 445 50.49 -18.71 14.19
C GLY A 445 49.15 -18.42 14.85
N GLY A 446 48.38 -19.46 15.21
CA GLY A 446 47.09 -19.33 15.91
C GLY A 446 45.90 -18.96 15.03
N LEU A 447 46.08 -18.81 13.71
CA LEU A 447 44.97 -18.67 12.76
C LEU A 447 44.21 -20.01 12.68
N ARG A 448 42.89 -19.97 12.92
CA ARG A 448 41.96 -21.08 12.74
C ARG A 448 41.10 -20.82 11.51
N TYR A 449 40.87 -21.83 10.68
CA TYR A 449 39.98 -21.73 9.53
C TYR A 449 39.43 -23.10 9.16
N GLY A 450 38.28 -23.16 8.49
CA GLY A 450 37.66 -24.44 8.21
C GLY A 450 36.36 -24.36 7.43
N PRO A 451 35.96 -25.47 6.77
CA PRO A 451 34.63 -25.59 6.19
C PRO A 451 33.58 -25.70 7.29
N VAL A 452 32.39 -25.20 6.99
CA VAL A 452 31.20 -25.22 7.84
C VAL A 452 30.01 -25.71 7.01
N LEU A 453 29.26 -26.64 7.58
CA LEU A 453 27.98 -27.11 7.08
C LEU A 453 26.92 -26.82 8.14
N GLY A 454 25.81 -26.20 7.75
CA GLY A 454 24.70 -25.90 8.63
C GLY A 454 23.36 -26.28 8.02
N LEU A 455 22.39 -26.58 8.87
CA LEU A 455 20.98 -26.74 8.53
C LEU A 455 20.14 -25.99 9.56
N ASP A 456 19.35 -25.04 9.10
CA ASP A 456 18.50 -24.18 9.92
C ASP A 456 17.04 -24.42 9.55
N TYR A 457 16.22 -24.77 10.53
CA TYR A 457 14.78 -24.88 10.42
C TYR A 457 14.12 -23.77 11.22
N ASN A 458 13.19 -23.05 10.61
CA ASN A 458 12.35 -22.08 11.30
C ASN A 458 10.91 -22.22 10.84
N ARG A 459 10.00 -22.24 11.80
CA ARG A 459 8.56 -22.13 11.57
C ARG A 459 8.01 -21.00 12.40
N THR A 460 7.44 -20.01 11.72
CA THR A 460 6.80 -18.86 12.35
C THR A 460 5.33 -18.84 12.00
N ARG A 461 4.49 -18.57 13.00
CA ARG A 461 3.06 -18.35 12.83
C ARG A 461 2.70 -16.98 13.36
N VAL A 462 2.08 -16.15 12.55
CA VAL A 462 1.47 -14.88 12.97
C VAL A 462 -0.04 -15.11 13.02
N ALA A 463 -0.65 -14.88 14.18
CA ALA A 463 -2.08 -15.04 14.37
C ALA A 463 -2.86 -14.05 13.47
N GLY A 464 -4.04 -14.46 13.01
CA GLY A 464 -4.92 -13.56 12.27
C GLY A 464 -5.38 -12.38 13.14
N PHE A 465 -5.51 -11.21 12.53
CA PHE A 465 -5.82 -9.95 13.22
C PHE A 465 -6.56 -8.98 12.30
N GLY A 466 -7.17 -7.95 12.87
CA GLY A 466 -7.83 -6.89 12.11
C GLY A 466 -7.28 -5.53 12.49
N GLU A 467 -7.29 -4.62 11.53
CA GLU A 467 -7.00 -3.22 11.76
C GLU A 467 -8.15 -2.52 12.49
N SER A 468 -7.82 -1.45 13.22
CA SER A 468 -8.78 -0.65 13.98
C SER A 468 -9.68 0.20 13.08
N GLY A 469 -10.84 0.60 13.61
CA GLY A 469 -11.77 1.52 12.94
C GLY A 469 -12.87 0.84 12.11
N SER A 470 -13.64 1.66 11.39
CA SER A 470 -14.75 1.23 10.53
C SER A 470 -14.59 1.74 9.09
N ASP A 471 -13.40 2.21 8.73
CA ASP A 471 -13.09 2.68 7.39
C ASP A 471 -13.02 1.48 6.43
N ARG A 472 -13.57 1.62 5.23
CA ARG A 472 -13.66 0.53 4.24
C ARG A 472 -12.33 -0.09 3.84
N ARG A 473 -11.25 0.68 3.96
CA ARG A 473 -9.89 0.30 3.60
C ARG A 473 -9.15 -0.43 4.73
N ALA A 474 -9.75 -0.54 5.93
CA ALA A 474 -9.22 -1.35 7.00
C ALA A 474 -9.30 -2.85 6.62
N MET A 475 -8.24 -3.59 6.93
CA MET A 475 -8.05 -4.96 6.50
C MET A 475 -8.10 -5.95 7.66
N HIS A 476 -8.63 -7.13 7.39
CA HIS A 476 -8.46 -8.33 8.20
C HIS A 476 -7.43 -9.24 7.54
N PHE A 477 -6.46 -9.67 8.34
CA PHE A 477 -5.37 -10.54 7.95
C PHE A 477 -5.67 -11.94 8.48
N ASP A 478 -5.69 -12.92 7.58
CA ASP A 478 -5.78 -14.32 7.98
C ASP A 478 -4.50 -14.76 8.72
N GLU A 479 -4.57 -15.90 9.42
CA GLU A 479 -3.37 -16.51 10.02
C GLU A 479 -2.30 -16.77 8.96
N GLN A 480 -1.06 -16.38 9.24
CA GLN A 480 0.08 -16.54 8.35
C GLN A 480 1.04 -17.57 8.95
N ASP A 481 1.32 -18.63 8.20
CA ASP A 481 2.31 -19.64 8.54
C ASP A 481 3.51 -19.51 7.57
N PHE A 482 4.72 -19.44 8.12
CA PHE A 482 5.98 -19.36 7.40
C PHE A 482 6.84 -20.56 7.78
N GLU A 483 7.41 -21.26 6.81
CA GLU A 483 8.28 -22.42 7.06
C GLU A 483 9.54 -22.33 6.18
N SER A 484 10.68 -22.28 6.83
CA SER A 484 12.01 -22.14 6.20
C SER A 484 12.91 -23.29 6.64
N LEU A 485 13.64 -23.85 5.67
CA LEU A 485 14.66 -24.88 5.84
C LEU A 485 15.89 -24.53 5.02
N GLU A 486 16.85 -23.86 5.65
CA GLU A 486 18.05 -23.36 4.98
C GLU A 486 19.23 -24.32 5.15
N LEU A 487 19.86 -24.69 4.03
CA LEU A 487 21.15 -25.37 3.98
C LEU A 487 22.28 -24.35 3.82
N HIS A 488 23.28 -24.38 4.70
CA HIS A 488 24.44 -23.50 4.68
C HIS A 488 25.70 -24.28 4.30
N LEU A 489 26.37 -23.85 3.23
CA LEU A 489 27.67 -24.37 2.81
C LEU A 489 28.69 -23.23 2.79
N GLY A 490 29.61 -23.24 3.73
CA GLY A 490 30.48 -22.10 3.94
C GLY A 490 31.84 -22.44 4.52
N GLY A 491 32.54 -21.37 4.91
CA GLY A 491 33.79 -21.44 5.62
C GLY A 491 33.89 -20.33 6.66
N GLN A 492 34.73 -20.58 7.64
CA GLN A 492 35.05 -19.63 8.70
C GLN A 492 36.56 -19.44 8.82
N VAL A 493 36.95 -18.26 9.30
CA VAL A 493 38.32 -17.94 9.71
C VAL A 493 38.27 -17.13 11.00
N SER A 494 39.15 -17.43 11.94
CA SER A 494 39.31 -16.66 13.17
C SER A 494 40.76 -16.56 13.62
N GLN A 495 41.09 -15.44 14.24
CA GLN A 495 42.42 -15.17 14.77
C GLN A 495 42.32 -14.45 16.11
N GLN A 496 43.01 -15.00 17.11
CA GLN A 496 43.20 -14.34 18.39
C GLN A 496 44.45 -13.45 18.34
N LEU A 497 44.29 -12.19 18.74
CA LEU A 497 45.31 -11.16 18.75
C LEU A 497 45.41 -10.55 20.15
N GLU A 498 46.57 -10.01 20.49
CA GLU A 498 46.76 -9.19 21.69
C GLU A 498 46.76 -7.71 21.30
N LEU A 499 45.78 -6.95 21.79
CA LEU A 499 45.62 -5.51 21.54
C LEU A 499 45.56 -4.78 22.89
N SER A 500 46.55 -3.93 23.16
CA SER A 500 46.63 -3.13 24.40
C SER A 500 46.55 -3.97 25.69
N GLY A 501 47.12 -5.19 25.67
CA GLY A 501 47.11 -6.13 26.81
C GLY A 501 45.77 -6.84 27.02
N ARG A 502 44.92 -6.88 25.99
CA ARG A 502 43.67 -7.62 25.97
C ARG A 502 43.63 -8.57 24.78
N SER A 503 43.12 -9.77 25.00
CA SER A 503 42.81 -10.71 23.94
C SER A 503 41.63 -10.22 23.11
N VAL A 504 41.81 -10.15 21.79
CA VAL A 504 40.77 -9.84 20.81
C VAL A 504 40.71 -10.95 19.77
N THR A 505 39.55 -11.54 19.59
CA THR A 505 39.29 -12.54 18.54
C THR A 505 38.61 -11.85 17.36
N LEU A 506 39.26 -11.85 16.20
CA LEU A 506 38.65 -11.44 14.94
C LEU A 506 38.13 -12.67 14.22
N SER A 507 36.92 -12.61 13.68
CA SER A 507 36.31 -13.72 12.93
C SER A 507 35.62 -13.24 11.67
N ALA A 508 35.63 -14.08 10.64
CA ALA A 508 34.85 -13.90 9.43
C ALA A 508 34.23 -15.23 9.00
N ARG A 509 32.99 -15.16 8.51
CA ARG A 509 32.24 -16.28 7.92
C ARG A 509 31.68 -15.89 6.57
N ALA A 510 31.66 -16.84 5.65
CA ALA A 510 30.94 -16.73 4.40
C ALA A 510 30.27 -18.05 4.08
N ALA A 511 29.00 -18.01 3.67
CA ALA A 511 28.24 -19.20 3.30
C ALA A 511 27.37 -18.93 2.08
N TYR A 512 27.27 -19.94 1.22
CA TYR A 512 26.18 -20.09 0.28
C TYR A 512 24.99 -20.71 1.01
N VAL A 513 23.81 -20.14 0.82
CA VAL A 513 22.57 -20.60 1.44
C VAL A 513 21.61 -21.08 0.38
N ARG A 514 20.96 -22.23 0.62
CA ARG A 514 19.87 -22.75 -0.19
C ARG A 514 18.64 -22.96 0.70
N GLU A 515 17.55 -22.27 0.41
CA GLU A 515 16.23 -22.56 0.97
C GLU A 515 15.66 -23.83 0.31
N LEU A 516 15.13 -24.73 1.13
CA LEU A 516 14.65 -26.06 0.75
C LEU A 516 13.15 -26.27 1.04
N ALA A 517 12.54 -25.37 1.81
CA ALA A 517 11.10 -25.31 2.07
C ALA A 517 10.48 -24.14 1.30
N ASP A 518 9.28 -23.71 1.70
CA ASP A 518 8.54 -22.61 1.06
C ASP A 518 9.18 -21.24 1.36
N GLY A 519 9.93 -21.13 2.46
CA GLY A 519 10.64 -19.93 2.87
C GLY A 519 9.69 -18.88 3.47
N ARG A 520 9.70 -17.69 2.90
CA ARG A 520 8.77 -16.61 3.27
C ARG A 520 7.45 -16.80 2.52
N ALA A 521 6.35 -16.26 3.06
CA ALA A 521 5.07 -16.34 2.37
C ALA A 521 5.20 -15.66 1.01
N ASP A 522 4.81 -16.38 -0.02
CA ASP A 522 4.70 -15.89 -1.40
C ASP A 522 3.30 -15.32 -1.68
N ARG A 523 2.33 -15.59 -0.79
CA ARG A 523 0.96 -15.12 -0.90
C ARG A 523 0.39 -14.76 0.46
N ILE A 524 -0.50 -13.77 0.48
CA ILE A 524 -1.29 -13.42 1.65
C ILE A 524 -2.75 -13.24 1.28
N THR A 525 -3.62 -13.70 2.16
CA THR A 525 -5.06 -13.51 2.04
C THR A 525 -5.52 -12.41 3.00
N LEU A 526 -6.17 -11.41 2.45
CA LEU A 526 -6.70 -10.25 3.16
C LEU A 526 -8.20 -10.13 2.89
N THR A 527 -8.95 -9.67 3.88
CA THR A 527 -10.37 -9.35 3.71
C THR A 527 -10.61 -7.90 4.06
N ASP A 528 -11.17 -7.13 3.14
CA ASP A 528 -11.54 -5.74 3.41
C ASP A 528 -12.78 -5.65 4.32
N SER A 529 -13.11 -4.44 4.79
CA SER A 529 -14.25 -4.27 5.70
C SER A 529 -15.62 -4.57 5.05
N LEU A 530 -15.67 -4.68 3.72
CA LEU A 530 -16.87 -5.04 2.97
C LEU A 530 -17.02 -6.57 2.84
N GLY A 531 -16.01 -7.33 3.26
CA GLY A 531 -15.98 -8.79 3.20
C GLY A 531 -15.39 -9.34 1.90
N THR A 532 -14.77 -8.51 1.06
CA THR A 532 -14.10 -8.97 -0.15
C THR A 532 -12.75 -9.55 0.22
N GLN A 533 -12.54 -10.83 -0.11
CA GLN A 533 -11.29 -11.51 0.11
C GLN A 533 -10.38 -11.36 -1.12
N ARG A 534 -9.12 -10.98 -0.91
CA ARG A 534 -8.10 -10.86 -1.94
C ARG A 534 -6.87 -11.67 -1.56
N GLU A 535 -6.35 -12.40 -2.54
CA GLU A 535 -5.11 -13.17 -2.38
C GLU A 535 -4.01 -12.52 -3.21
N LEU A 536 -3.06 -11.89 -2.52
CA LEU A 536 -2.01 -11.08 -3.12
C LEU A 536 -0.67 -11.83 -3.09
N ALA A 537 0.05 -11.79 -4.21
CA ALA A 537 1.40 -12.32 -4.26
C ALA A 537 2.37 -11.35 -3.58
N LEU A 538 3.25 -11.88 -2.74
CA LEU A 538 4.36 -11.18 -2.11
C LEU A 538 5.63 -11.39 -2.95
N VAL A 539 6.41 -10.34 -3.14
CA VAL A 539 7.66 -10.41 -3.92
C VAL A 539 8.76 -11.04 -3.07
N GLY A 540 9.55 -11.98 -3.62
CA GLY A 540 10.88 -12.27 -3.07
C GLY A 540 11.08 -13.58 -2.30
N ALA A 541 10.48 -14.68 -2.76
CA ALA A 541 10.94 -16.01 -2.39
C ALA A 541 12.14 -16.41 -3.27
N ASP A 542 13.36 -16.22 -2.75
CA ASP A 542 14.57 -16.69 -3.41
C ASP A 542 15.09 -17.94 -2.75
N ASP A 543 15.33 -18.95 -3.57
CA ASP A 543 15.86 -20.19 -3.04
C ASP A 543 17.35 -20.11 -2.68
N SER A 544 18.10 -19.08 -3.12
CA SER A 544 19.57 -19.08 -3.01
C SER A 544 20.21 -17.71 -2.88
N PHE A 545 21.06 -17.54 -1.88
CA PHE A 545 21.75 -16.28 -1.59
C PHE A 545 23.06 -16.50 -0.82
N GLY A 546 23.88 -15.45 -0.71
CA GLY A 546 25.09 -15.46 0.11
C GLY A 546 24.87 -14.83 1.49
N ARG A 547 25.51 -15.38 2.52
CA ARG A 547 25.65 -14.75 3.84
C ARG A 547 27.12 -14.45 4.13
N ILE A 548 27.40 -13.25 4.62
CA ILE A 548 28.73 -12.80 5.04
C ILE A 548 28.62 -12.24 6.45
N GLY A 549 29.47 -12.70 7.36
CA GLY A 549 29.51 -12.20 8.73
C GLY A 549 30.93 -11.85 9.14
N LEU A 550 31.13 -10.68 9.74
CA LEU A 550 32.38 -10.24 10.35
C LEU A 550 32.14 -9.95 11.83
N SER A 551 33.05 -10.36 12.69
CA SER A 551 32.95 -10.04 14.12
C SER A 551 34.31 -9.81 14.77
N ALA A 552 34.28 -9.02 15.84
CA ALA A 552 35.41 -8.82 16.74
C ALA A 552 34.92 -8.93 18.18
N GLU A 553 35.54 -9.80 18.96
CA GLU A 553 35.25 -10.00 20.38
C GLU A 553 36.48 -9.67 21.22
N MET A 554 36.34 -8.79 22.21
CA MET A 554 37.39 -8.39 23.13
C MET A 554 37.09 -8.91 24.54
N GLN A 555 38.07 -9.56 25.15
CA GLN A 555 38.02 -9.90 26.57
C GLN A 555 38.21 -8.64 27.42
N LEU A 556 37.18 -8.26 28.18
CA LEU A 556 37.17 -7.08 29.03
C LEU A 556 37.68 -7.40 30.44
N ALA A 557 37.33 -8.59 30.92
CA ALA A 557 37.74 -9.18 32.19
C ALA A 557 37.81 -10.72 32.04
N PRO A 558 38.32 -11.49 33.02
CA PRO A 558 38.36 -12.96 32.94
C PRO A 558 37.00 -13.60 32.64
N ASP A 559 35.94 -12.94 33.07
CA ASP A 559 34.55 -13.36 33.08
C ASP A 559 33.64 -12.46 32.23
N ALA A 560 34.19 -11.44 31.54
CA ALA A 560 33.41 -10.49 30.73
C ALA A 560 34.02 -10.27 29.34
N SER A 561 33.18 -10.23 28.31
CA SER A 561 33.57 -9.88 26.94
C SER A 561 32.62 -8.85 26.34
N GLY A 562 33.12 -8.15 25.33
CA GLY A 562 32.32 -7.29 24.47
C GLY A 562 32.60 -7.61 23.02
N TRP A 563 31.58 -7.54 22.17
CA TRP A 563 31.69 -7.84 20.76
C TRP A 563 31.02 -6.80 19.89
N VAL A 564 31.49 -6.72 18.65
CA VAL A 564 30.84 -6.04 17.54
C VAL A 564 30.75 -7.00 16.38
N PHE A 565 29.70 -6.88 15.60
CA PHE A 565 29.49 -7.71 14.42
C PHE A 565 28.78 -6.96 13.32
N MET A 566 28.95 -7.50 12.11
CA MET A 566 28.26 -7.08 10.92
C MET A 566 27.89 -8.35 10.16
N ASP A 567 26.61 -8.53 9.90
CA ASP A 567 26.08 -9.64 9.11
C ASP A 567 25.35 -9.09 7.90
N GLY A 568 25.57 -9.70 6.74
CA GLY A 568 24.97 -9.28 5.49
C GLY A 568 24.46 -10.45 4.67
N ARG A 569 23.32 -10.24 4.00
CA ARG A 569 22.77 -11.12 2.97
C ARG A 569 22.96 -10.45 1.61
N VAL A 570 23.47 -11.19 0.64
CA VAL A 570 23.80 -10.68 -0.70
C VAL A 570 23.25 -11.59 -1.80
N GLY A 571 22.86 -11.00 -2.93
CA GLY A 571 22.34 -11.74 -4.08
C GLY A 571 20.98 -12.37 -3.82
N HIS A 572 20.09 -11.62 -3.15
CA HIS A 572 18.70 -11.98 -2.91
C HIS A 572 17.81 -10.93 -3.60
N ASP A 573 16.81 -11.35 -4.36
CA ASP A 573 15.97 -10.56 -5.24
C ASP A 573 15.05 -9.60 -4.47
N ALA A 574 14.63 -9.98 -3.26
CA ALA A 574 13.98 -9.06 -2.31
C ALA A 574 14.87 -7.92 -1.79
N GLY A 575 16.18 -7.93 -2.10
CA GLY A 575 17.17 -6.96 -1.62
C GLY A 575 18.28 -7.57 -0.77
N SER A 576 19.46 -6.95 -0.83
CA SER A 576 20.56 -7.29 0.08
C SER A 576 20.28 -6.69 1.47
N GLN A 577 20.60 -7.43 2.53
CA GLN A 577 20.42 -6.96 3.91
C GLN A 577 21.76 -6.69 4.57
N LEU A 578 21.84 -5.66 5.42
CA LEU A 578 22.97 -5.42 6.31
C LEU A 578 22.48 -5.17 7.74
N ALA A 579 23.04 -5.88 8.70
CA ALA A 579 22.79 -5.66 10.11
C ALA A 579 24.12 -5.42 10.83
N ILE A 580 24.16 -4.39 11.68
CA ILE A 580 25.33 -4.04 12.49
C ILE A 580 24.91 -4.13 13.95
N GLY A 581 25.71 -4.80 14.76
CA GLY A 581 25.39 -4.96 16.16
C GLY A 581 26.59 -4.92 17.09
N ALA A 582 26.30 -4.71 18.36
CA ALA A 582 27.27 -4.70 19.43
C ALA A 582 26.65 -5.29 20.70
N GLY A 583 27.46 -5.93 21.53
CA GLY A 583 26.99 -6.51 22.77
C GLY A 583 28.05 -6.66 23.83
N LEU A 584 27.58 -6.93 25.04
CA LEU A 584 28.37 -7.18 26.24
C LEU A 584 27.83 -8.42 26.94
N GLY A 585 28.74 -9.25 27.45
CA GLY A 585 28.38 -10.51 28.09
C GLY A 585 29.27 -10.83 29.27
N MET A 586 28.70 -11.56 30.23
CA MET A 586 29.40 -12.02 31.44
C MET A 586 29.05 -13.49 31.72
N ARG A 587 30.02 -14.21 32.30
CA ARG A 587 29.87 -15.58 32.83
C ARG A 587 30.18 -15.60 34.33
N PHE A 588 29.56 -16.48 35.11
CA PHE A 588 29.69 -16.50 36.58
C PHE A 588 30.21 -17.82 37.15
#